data_AF-A0A656GI32-F1
#
_entry.id   AF-A0A656GI32-F1
#
_cell.length_a   1.000
_cell.length_b   1.000
_cell.length_c   1.000
_cell.angle_alpha   90.00
_cell.angle_beta   90.00
_cell.angle_gamma   90.00
#
_symmetry.space_group_name_H-M   'P 1'
#
loop_
_entity.id
_entity.type
_entity.pdbx_description
1 polymer ?
#
loop_
_entity_poly.entity_id
_entity_poly.type
_entity_poly.pdbx_seq_one_letter_code
_entity_poly.pdbx_strand_id
1 'polypeptide(L)'
;ATRADQLAKHAQGLPHIEADATRQLLIGHLAQALPAREAGAEVSLAIAGVAADSLSQMIPGLLGGGQAQGMLEGQRERLMAQISADLNNTLLYVYRDLSDPELEEFSTFAESPEGKAYYQAALAAIRAGLAVGQSASSLNP
;
A
#
# COMPACT_ATOMS: atom_id res chain seq x y z
N ALA A 1 0.12 8.77 -15.50
CA ALA A 1 0.68 9.90 -14.75
C ALA A 1 -0.43 10.52 -13.91
N THR A 2 -0.55 10.12 -12.64
CA THR A 2 -1.43 10.78 -11.67
C THR A 2 -0.88 12.17 -11.41
N ARG A 3 -1.66 13.20 -11.75
CA ARG A 3 -1.22 14.59 -11.73
C ARG A 3 -1.07 15.08 -10.28
N ALA A 4 -0.07 15.92 -10.04
CA ALA A 4 0.28 16.45 -8.72
C ALA A 4 -0.86 17.26 -8.04
N ASP A 5 -1.83 17.73 -8.82
CA ASP A 5 -3.06 18.39 -8.36
C ASP A 5 -4.01 17.46 -7.58
N GLN A 6 -4.04 16.16 -7.91
CA GLN A 6 -4.82 15.15 -7.18
C GLN A 6 -4.16 14.77 -5.86
N LEU A 7 -2.82 14.79 -5.78
CA LEU A 7 -2.11 14.59 -4.50
C LEU A 7 -2.40 15.73 -3.51
N ALA A 8 -2.41 16.99 -3.98
CA ALA A 8 -2.69 18.14 -3.13
C ALA A 8 -4.14 18.14 -2.58
N LYS A 9 -5.11 17.62 -3.35
CA LYS A 9 -6.53 17.53 -2.94
C LYS A 9 -6.77 16.57 -1.76
N HIS A 10 -5.86 15.62 -1.53
CA HIS A 10 -5.96 14.64 -0.44
C HIS A 10 -4.82 14.77 0.58
N ALA A 11 -4.18 15.95 0.66
CA ALA A 11 -3.11 16.20 1.61
C ALA A 11 -3.55 16.05 3.08
N GLN A 12 -4.84 16.22 3.36
CA GLN A 12 -5.46 15.98 4.68
C GLN A 12 -5.94 14.53 4.89
N GLY A 13 -5.71 13.63 3.94
CA GLY A 13 -6.29 12.28 3.91
C GLY A 13 -7.46 12.14 2.93
N LEU A 14 -7.96 10.92 2.79
CA LEU A 14 -9.15 10.64 1.97
C LEU A 14 -10.40 11.14 2.70
N PRO A 15 -11.40 11.68 1.98
CA PRO A 15 -12.68 12.02 2.59
C PRO A 15 -13.32 10.75 3.18
N HIS A 16 -14.01 10.91 4.31
CA HIS A 16 -14.79 9.82 4.87
C HIS A 16 -16.03 9.57 4.01
N ILE A 17 -16.29 8.31 3.66
CA ILE A 17 -17.47 7.91 2.89
C ILE A 17 -18.43 7.16 3.82
N GLU A 18 -19.62 7.72 3.99
CA GLU A 18 -20.75 6.98 4.56
C GLU A 18 -21.35 6.07 3.50
N ALA A 19 -21.51 4.80 3.84
CA ALA A 19 -22.04 3.76 2.97
C ALA A 19 -23.12 2.97 3.72
N ASP A 20 -24.09 2.44 3.00
CA ASP A 20 -25.08 1.54 3.59
C ASP A 20 -24.46 0.19 4.00
N ALA A 21 -25.26 -0.63 4.70
CA ALA A 21 -24.79 -1.91 5.23
C ALA A 21 -24.33 -2.90 4.14
N THR A 22 -24.97 -2.90 2.98
CA THR A 22 -24.62 -3.79 1.85
C THR A 22 -23.24 -3.43 1.32
N ARG A 23 -23.02 -2.15 1.03
CA ARG A 23 -21.74 -1.66 0.53
C ARG A 23 -20.61 -1.84 1.55
N GLN A 24 -20.88 -1.62 2.84
CA GLN A 24 -19.89 -1.90 3.89
C GLN A 24 -19.49 -3.37 3.93
N LEU A 25 -20.45 -4.29 3.76
CA LEU A 25 -20.19 -5.73 3.72
C LEU A 25 -19.32 -6.10 2.52
N LEU A 26 -19.68 -5.65 1.31
CA LEU A 26 -18.91 -5.92 0.09
C LEU A 26 -17.47 -5.41 0.18
N ILE A 27 -17.27 -4.20 0.73
CA ILE A 27 -15.93 -3.67 0.97
C ILE A 27 -15.15 -4.49 2.00
N GLY A 28 -15.82 -4.99 3.05
CA GLY A 28 -15.21 -5.87 4.04
C GLY A 28 -14.71 -7.18 3.44
N HIS A 29 -15.48 -7.79 2.52
CA HIS A 29 -15.06 -8.96 1.75
C HIS A 29 -13.84 -8.66 0.88
N LEU A 30 -13.92 -7.57 0.11
CA LEU A 30 -12.84 -7.16 -0.77
C LEU A 30 -11.53 -6.84 0.00
N ALA A 31 -11.64 -6.23 1.18
CA ALA A 31 -10.50 -5.94 2.06
C ALA A 31 -9.78 -7.21 2.55
N GLN A 32 -10.49 -8.33 2.67
CA GLN A 32 -9.91 -9.63 3.03
C GLN A 32 -9.30 -10.36 1.83
N ALA A 33 -9.85 -10.13 0.64
CA ALA A 33 -9.41 -10.78 -0.59
C ALA A 33 -8.16 -10.14 -1.20
N LEU A 34 -8.01 -8.82 -1.08
CA LEU A 34 -6.89 -8.08 -1.68
C LEU A 34 -5.67 -8.03 -0.77
N PRO A 35 -4.44 -8.28 -1.28
CA PRO A 35 -3.19 -8.04 -0.54
C PRO A 35 -2.83 -6.54 -0.52
N ALA A 36 -3.83 -5.67 -0.36
CA ALA A 36 -3.66 -4.22 -0.41
C ALA A 36 -2.80 -3.72 0.75
N ARG A 37 -2.81 -4.43 1.87
CA ARG A 37 -1.99 -4.13 3.05
C ARG A 37 -0.52 -4.38 2.75
N GLU A 38 -0.19 -5.54 2.21
CA GLU A 38 1.16 -5.96 1.84
C GLU A 38 1.74 -5.04 0.75
N ALA A 39 0.95 -4.76 -0.29
CA ALA A 39 1.32 -3.82 -1.35
C ALA A 39 1.60 -2.40 -0.80
N GLY A 40 0.70 -1.89 0.06
CA GLY A 40 0.86 -0.57 0.69
C GLY A 40 2.09 -0.49 1.60
N ALA A 41 2.42 -1.59 2.29
CA ALA A 41 3.62 -1.71 3.14
C ALA A 41 4.88 -1.53 2.32
N GLU A 42 4.95 -2.26 1.22
CA GLU A 42 6.16 -2.38 0.41
C GLU A 42 6.45 -1.12 -0.36
N VAL A 43 5.41 -0.47 -0.90
CA VAL A 43 5.56 0.83 -1.54
C VAL A 43 6.03 1.88 -0.52
N SER A 44 5.42 1.90 0.68
CA SER A 44 5.81 2.85 1.72
C SER A 44 7.24 2.62 2.23
N LEU A 45 7.65 1.35 2.38
CA LEU A 45 9.01 0.98 2.75
C LEU A 45 10.02 1.28 1.64
N ALA A 46 9.66 1.07 0.37
CA ALA A 46 10.53 1.44 -0.75
C ALA A 46 10.77 2.95 -0.79
N ILE A 47 9.73 3.77 -0.55
CA ILE A 47 9.86 5.23 -0.44
C ILE A 47 10.71 5.61 0.78
N ALA A 48 10.46 4.99 1.94
CA ALA A 48 11.24 5.24 3.15
C ALA A 48 12.72 4.84 2.98
N GLY A 49 13.00 3.77 2.24
CA GLY A 49 14.36 3.34 1.89
C GLY A 49 15.09 4.38 1.03
N VAL A 50 14.42 4.98 0.05
CA VAL A 50 14.99 6.08 -0.76
C VAL A 50 15.24 7.33 0.08
N ALA A 51 14.34 7.67 1.00
CA ALA A 51 14.52 8.79 1.92
C ALA A 51 15.65 8.55 2.94
N ALA A 52 15.79 7.31 3.43
CA ALA A 52 16.84 6.92 4.36
C ALA A 52 18.23 6.89 3.71
N ASP A 53 18.34 6.43 2.45
CA ASP A 53 19.59 6.48 1.68
C ASP A 53 20.03 7.94 1.46
N SER A 54 19.07 8.82 1.13
CA SER A 54 19.33 10.27 1.02
C SER A 54 19.82 10.89 2.33
N LEU A 55 19.25 10.49 3.48
CA LEU A 55 19.68 10.94 4.81
C LEU A 55 21.03 10.35 5.24
N SER A 56 21.31 9.10 4.87
CA SER A 56 22.58 8.41 5.14
C SER A 56 23.75 9.05 4.40
N GLN A 57 23.53 9.50 3.16
CA GLN A 57 24.52 10.27 2.41
C GLN A 57 24.76 11.67 3.02
N MET A 58 23.84 12.17 3.85
CA MET A 58 23.97 13.45 4.54
C MET A 58 24.54 13.35 5.96
N ILE A 59 24.51 12.18 6.63
CA ILE A 59 25.04 12.00 7.99
C ILE A 59 25.78 10.66 8.12
N PRO A 60 27.09 10.60 7.84
CA PRO A 60 27.88 9.40 8.03
C PRO A 60 28.07 9.09 9.53
N GLY A 61 27.72 7.87 9.96
CA GLY A 61 28.27 7.27 11.19
C GLY A 61 27.36 7.07 12.41
N LEU A 62 26.04 7.22 12.32
CA LEU A 62 25.17 7.18 13.52
C LEU A 62 24.38 5.89 13.78
N LEU A 63 24.40 4.87 12.90
CA LEU A 63 23.53 3.69 13.07
C LEU A 63 24.28 2.37 12.83
N GLY A 64 24.71 1.74 13.92
CA GLY A 64 25.20 0.36 13.93
C GLY A 64 24.05 -0.64 13.65
N GLY A 65 24.24 -1.47 12.63
CA GLY A 65 23.21 -2.24 11.89
C GLY A 65 22.43 -3.34 12.63
N GLY A 66 22.41 -3.39 13.97
CA GLY A 66 21.64 -4.38 14.74
C GLY A 66 20.40 -3.84 15.45
N GLN A 67 20.45 -2.61 15.99
CA GLN A 67 19.35 -2.02 16.76
C GLN A 67 18.37 -1.23 15.87
N ALA A 68 18.83 -0.71 14.73
CA ALA A 68 17.97 0.01 13.77
C ALA A 68 16.94 -0.92 13.11
N GLN A 69 17.29 -2.19 12.85
CA GLN A 69 16.41 -3.15 12.17
C GLN A 69 15.13 -3.45 12.97
N GLY A 70 15.26 -3.69 14.28
CA GLY A 70 14.11 -3.95 15.16
C GLY A 70 13.20 -2.73 15.35
N MET A 71 13.78 -1.52 15.33
CA MET A 71 13.01 -0.27 15.39
C MET A 71 12.24 -0.01 14.08
N LEU A 72 12.81 -0.37 12.93
CA LEU A 72 12.16 -0.29 11.62
C LEU A 72 11.01 -1.29 11.50
N GLU A 73 11.18 -2.53 11.99
CA GLU A 73 10.10 -3.54 11.95
C GLU A 73 8.89 -3.09 12.79
N GLY A 74 9.12 -2.55 13.99
CA GLY A 74 8.04 -1.99 14.81
C GLY A 74 7.39 -0.73 14.22
N GLN A 75 8.09 0.02 13.35
CA GLN A 75 7.48 1.10 12.57
C GLN A 75 6.63 0.55 11.41
N ARG A 76 7.11 -0.50 10.73
CA ARG A 76 6.37 -1.21 9.68
C ARG A 76 5.06 -1.76 10.22
N GLU A 77 5.08 -2.48 11.34
CA GLU A 77 3.87 -3.03 11.97
C GLU A 77 2.86 -1.94 12.33
N ARG A 78 3.31 -0.80 12.87
CA ARG A 78 2.44 0.34 13.18
C ARG A 78 1.82 0.96 11.93
N LEU A 79 2.61 1.13 10.88
CA LEU A 79 2.10 1.61 9.60
C LEU A 79 1.07 0.64 9.01
N MET A 80 1.33 -0.66 9.10
CA MET A 80 0.36 -1.69 8.72
C MET A 80 -0.95 -1.59 9.50
N ALA A 81 -0.88 -1.42 10.82
CA ALA A 81 -2.08 -1.24 11.62
C ALA A 81 -2.89 0.01 11.22
N GLN A 82 -2.21 1.13 10.94
CA GLN A 82 -2.87 2.37 10.49
C GLN A 82 -3.52 2.22 9.12
N ILE A 83 -2.78 1.66 8.14
CA ILE A 83 -3.33 1.36 6.80
C ILE A 83 -4.54 0.44 6.91
N SER A 84 -4.51 -0.51 7.84
CA SER A 84 -5.63 -1.44 8.06
C SER A 84 -6.86 -0.76 8.64
N ALA A 85 -6.67 0.19 9.55
CA ALA A 85 -7.77 0.95 10.14
C ALA A 85 -8.52 1.78 9.09
N ASP A 86 -7.79 2.34 8.12
CA ASP A 86 -8.34 3.17 7.05
C ASP A 86 -8.62 2.40 5.74
N LEU A 87 -8.35 1.10 5.70
CA LEU A 87 -8.43 0.30 4.48
C LEU A 87 -9.85 0.31 3.91
N ASN A 88 -10.87 0.15 4.75
CA ASN A 88 -12.26 0.14 4.29
C ASN A 88 -12.67 1.49 3.69
N ASN A 89 -12.29 2.61 4.32
CA ASN A 89 -12.56 3.94 3.77
C ASN A 89 -11.81 4.18 2.46
N THR A 90 -10.59 3.63 2.35
CA THR A 90 -9.80 3.70 1.13
C THR A 90 -10.45 2.93 -0.01
N LEU A 91 -10.89 1.69 0.25
CA LEU A 91 -11.58 0.86 -0.75
C LEU A 91 -12.92 1.48 -1.16
N LEU A 92 -13.68 2.02 -0.19
CA LEU A 92 -14.88 2.80 -0.48
C LEU A 92 -14.58 3.96 -1.43
N TYR A 93 -13.46 4.67 -1.21
CA TYR A 93 -13.09 5.81 -2.04
C TYR A 93 -12.64 5.38 -3.44
N VAL A 94 -11.83 4.32 -3.54
CA VAL A 94 -11.30 3.82 -4.82
C VAL A 94 -12.39 3.23 -5.70
N TYR A 95 -13.32 2.46 -5.10
CA TYR A 95 -14.37 1.76 -5.82
C TYR A 95 -15.74 2.47 -5.78
N ARG A 96 -15.79 3.74 -5.37
CA ARG A 96 -17.04 4.53 -5.25
C ARG A 96 -17.88 4.58 -6.53
N ASP A 97 -17.21 4.48 -7.68
CA ASP A 97 -17.83 4.58 -9.00
C ASP A 97 -18.39 3.23 -9.48
N LEU A 98 -18.16 2.13 -8.74
CA LEU A 98 -18.80 0.85 -8.96
C LEU A 98 -20.17 0.80 -8.29
N SER A 99 -21.14 0.22 -9.00
CA SER A 99 -22.40 -0.22 -8.39
C SER A 99 -22.16 -1.43 -7.48
N ASP A 100 -23.11 -1.69 -6.57
CA ASP A 100 -22.99 -2.83 -5.64
C ASP A 100 -22.89 -4.19 -6.39
N PRO A 101 -23.64 -4.46 -7.48
CA PRO A 101 -23.45 -5.68 -8.26
C PRO A 101 -22.06 -5.81 -8.89
N GLU A 102 -21.51 -4.72 -9.44
CA GLU A 102 -20.15 -4.73 -10.02
C GLU A 102 -19.09 -4.96 -8.93
N LEU A 103 -19.27 -4.37 -7.75
CA LEU A 103 -18.39 -4.57 -6.61
C LEU A 103 -18.46 -6.01 -6.08
N GLU A 104 -19.64 -6.63 -6.10
CA GLU A 104 -19.85 -8.03 -5.73
C GLU A 104 -19.16 -8.99 -6.72
N GLU A 105 -19.30 -8.76 -8.03
CA GLU A 105 -18.58 -9.53 -9.06
C GLU A 105 -17.06 -9.41 -8.88
N PHE A 106 -16.58 -8.20 -8.60
CA PHE A 106 -15.17 -7.96 -8.37
C PHE A 106 -14.65 -8.66 -7.10
N SER A 107 -15.41 -8.60 -6.00
CA SER A 107 -15.10 -9.31 -4.77
C SER A 107 -15.08 -10.83 -4.98
N THR A 108 -16.06 -11.35 -5.70
CA THR A 108 -16.15 -12.78 -6.03
C THR A 108 -14.93 -13.24 -6.83
N PHE A 109 -14.53 -12.47 -7.84
CA PHE A 109 -13.30 -12.75 -8.57
C PHE A 109 -12.07 -12.69 -7.65
N ALA A 110 -11.93 -11.66 -6.82
CA ALA A 110 -10.78 -11.52 -5.93
C ALA A 110 -10.65 -12.67 -4.92
N GLU A 111 -11.78 -13.20 -4.45
CA GLU A 111 -11.82 -14.35 -3.53
C GLU A 111 -11.55 -15.70 -4.21
N SER A 112 -11.72 -15.78 -5.53
CA SER A 112 -11.49 -17.00 -6.32
C SER A 112 -10.02 -17.44 -6.32
N PRO A 113 -9.72 -18.72 -6.59
CA PRO A 113 -8.35 -19.20 -6.75
C PRO A 113 -7.55 -18.42 -7.80
N GLU A 114 -8.17 -18.13 -8.95
CA GLU A 114 -7.57 -17.40 -10.06
C GLU A 114 -7.28 -15.95 -9.68
N GLY A 115 -8.22 -15.28 -9.01
CA GLY A 115 -8.05 -13.91 -8.52
C GLY A 115 -6.92 -13.80 -7.49
N LYS A 116 -6.88 -14.74 -6.53
CA LYS A 116 -5.77 -14.80 -5.56
C LYS A 116 -4.42 -14.99 -6.24
N ALA A 117 -4.33 -15.90 -7.21
CA ALA A 117 -3.11 -16.11 -7.98
C ALA A 117 -2.70 -14.85 -8.77
N TYR A 118 -3.69 -14.17 -9.39
CA TYR A 118 -3.47 -12.91 -10.09
C TYR A 118 -2.90 -11.83 -9.18
N TYR A 119 -3.51 -11.59 -8.01
CA TYR A 119 -3.04 -10.56 -7.09
C TYR A 119 -1.68 -10.90 -6.45
N GLN A 120 -1.41 -12.18 -6.18
CA GLN A 120 -0.08 -12.61 -5.73
C GLN A 120 0.99 -12.34 -6.79
N ALA A 121 0.71 -12.65 -8.05
CA ALA A 121 1.62 -12.38 -9.16
C ALA A 121 1.82 -10.87 -9.37
N ALA A 122 0.75 -10.08 -9.30
CA ALA A 122 0.83 -8.62 -9.39
C ALA A 122 1.67 -8.02 -8.26
N LEU A 123 1.50 -8.48 -7.02
CA LEU A 123 2.31 -8.07 -5.89
C LEU A 123 3.78 -8.42 -6.08
N ALA A 124 4.07 -9.65 -6.53
CA ALA A 124 5.43 -10.09 -6.83
C ALA A 124 6.09 -9.22 -7.91
N ALA A 125 5.34 -8.84 -8.95
CA ALA A 125 5.82 -7.94 -9.99
C ALA A 125 6.12 -6.53 -9.46
N ILE A 126 5.28 -5.98 -8.57
CA ILE A 126 5.53 -4.69 -7.91
C ILE A 126 6.81 -4.75 -7.07
N ARG A 127 6.96 -5.78 -6.23
CA ARG A 127 8.18 -5.99 -5.43
C ARG A 127 9.43 -6.04 -6.29
N ALA A 128 9.38 -6.82 -7.37
CA ALA A 128 10.50 -6.94 -8.30
C ALA A 128 10.84 -5.60 -8.95
N GLY A 129 9.84 -4.83 -9.40
CA GLY A 129 10.04 -3.49 -9.97
C GLY A 129 10.66 -2.50 -8.98
N LEU A 130 10.20 -2.50 -7.73
CA LEU A 130 10.74 -1.64 -6.67
C LEU A 130 12.20 -2.01 -6.31
N ALA A 131 12.53 -3.30 -6.24
CA ALA A 131 13.89 -3.76 -5.97
C ALA A 131 14.88 -3.39 -7.08
N VAL A 132 14.44 -3.42 -8.35
CA VAL A 132 15.23 -2.94 -9.49
C VAL A 132 15.48 -1.43 -9.38
N GLY A 133 14.45 -0.65 -9.00
CA GLY A 133 14.58 0.80 -8.77
C GLY A 133 15.59 1.14 -7.67
N GLN A 134 15.60 0.39 -6.57
CA GLN A 134 16.60 0.55 -5.50
C GLN A 134 18.02 0.22 -5.96
N SER A 135 18.18 -0.82 -6.78
CA SER A 135 19.47 -1.26 -7.32
C SER A 135 20.04 -0.30 -8.36
N ALA A 136 19.17 0.39 -9.11
CA ALA A 136 19.59 1.42 -10.07
C ALA A 136 20.03 2.72 -9.35
N SER A 137 19.37 3.10 -8.25
CA SER A 137 19.75 4.26 -7.45
C SER A 137 21.11 4.09 -6.77
N SER A 138 21.46 2.88 -6.33
CA SER A 138 22.78 2.59 -5.74
C SER A 138 23.93 2.50 -6.74
N LEU A 139 23.63 2.54 -8.05
CA LEU A 139 24.61 2.54 -9.14
C LEU A 139 24.93 3.94 -9.69
N ASN A 140 24.28 5.01 -9.19
CA ASN A 140 24.67 6.38 -9.50
C ASN A 140 25.74 6.84 -8.47
N PRO A 141 26.98 7.13 -8.90
CA PRO A 141 28.06 7.60 -8.04
C PRO A 141 27.89 9.06 -7.59
#